data_AF-A0A660Z0Y9-F1
#
_entry.id   AF-A0A660Z0Y9-F1
#
_cell.length_a   1.000
_cell.length_b   1.000
_cell.length_c   1.000
_cell.angle_alpha   90.00
_cell.angle_beta   90.00
_cell.angle_gamma   90.00
#
_symmetry.space_group_name_H-M   'P 1'
#
loop_
_entity.id
_entity.type
_entity.pdbx_description
1 polymer ?
#
loop_
_entity_poly.entity_id
_entity_poly.type
_entity_poly.pdbx_seq_one_letter_code
_entity_poly.pdbx_strand_id
1 'polypeptide(L)'
;MKNLATIVTVLILIITLSTTAFAGDKSTKKYEYSQNTLTSLIEGLNSDNRGLKTSCAYLLGELDVTEGIIPLMRLLRNDECEEVRICAALALYKIGTPISIFAVKQAIRFDESDRISKLAAKFYYDYLRSNQQADVKGKDKTYAVID
;
A
#
# COMPACT_ATOMS: atom_id res chain seq x y z
N MET A 1 6.51 33.26 -42.71
CA MET A 1 5.41 32.45 -42.14
C MET A 1 5.76 30.96 -42.02
N LYS A 2 6.38 30.32 -43.03
CA LYS A 2 6.72 28.88 -42.99
C LYS A 2 7.68 28.51 -41.83
N ASN A 3 8.74 29.30 -41.60
CA ASN A 3 9.74 29.02 -40.55
C ASN A 3 9.19 29.16 -39.12
N LEU A 4 8.20 30.03 -38.92
CA LEU A 4 7.56 30.21 -37.61
C LEU A 4 6.71 29.00 -37.25
N ALA A 5 5.96 28.46 -38.22
CA ALA A 5 5.18 27.25 -38.04
C ALA A 5 6.06 26.03 -37.72
N THR A 6 7.22 25.91 -38.36
CA THR A 6 8.18 24.82 -38.08
C THR A 6 8.82 24.92 -36.70
N ILE A 7 9.12 26.13 -36.23
CA ILE A 7 9.68 26.33 -34.89
C ILE A 7 8.64 25.98 -33.82
N VAL A 8 7.38 26.40 -34.00
CA VAL A 8 6.29 26.09 -33.07
C VAL A 8 6.00 24.59 -33.01
N THR A 9 6.03 23.88 -34.14
CA THR A 9 5.82 22.43 -34.13
C THR A 9 6.95 21.65 -33.47
N VAL A 10 8.21 22.08 -33.63
CA VAL A 10 9.36 21.45 -32.94
C VAL A 10 9.28 21.66 -31.43
N LEU A 11 8.88 22.85 -30.98
CA LEU A 11 8.73 23.15 -29.54
C LEU A 11 7.63 22.30 -28.89
N ILE A 12 6.49 22.12 -29.56
CA ILE A 12 5.40 21.27 -29.04
C ILE A 12 5.86 19.81 -28.91
N LEU A 13 6.67 19.32 -29.85
CA LEU A 13 7.16 17.94 -29.86
C LEU A 13 8.19 17.66 -28.74
N ILE A 14 9.00 18.66 -28.37
CA ILE A 14 9.93 18.58 -27.24
C ILE A 14 9.18 18.56 -25.90
N ILE A 15 8.10 19.33 -25.79
CA ILE A 15 7.28 19.39 -24.57
C ILE A 15 6.54 18.07 -24.35
N THR A 16 5.97 17.45 -25.40
CA THR A 16 5.24 16.18 -25.25
C THR A 16 6.15 15.01 -24.89
N LEU A 17 7.40 14.98 -25.39
CA LEU A 17 8.37 13.93 -25.06
C LEU A 17 8.81 13.93 -23.58
N SER A 18 8.70 15.08 -22.90
CA SER A 18 9.19 15.26 -21.53
C SER A 18 8.19 14.81 -20.46
N THR A 19 6.91 14.62 -20.81
CA THR A 19 5.84 14.39 -19.82
C THR A 19 5.65 12.92 -19.41
N THR A 20 6.36 11.97 -20.01
CA THR A 20 6.23 10.54 -19.66
C THR A 20 7.17 10.07 -18.56
N ALA A 21 8.06 10.94 -18.07
CA ALA A 21 8.99 10.59 -17.02
C ALA A 21 8.63 11.37 -15.75
N PHE A 22 7.95 10.71 -14.81
CA PHE A 22 8.11 10.85 -13.35
C PHE A 22 6.96 10.11 -12.64
N ALA A 23 6.93 8.78 -12.79
CA ALA A 23 6.36 7.95 -11.72
C ALA A 23 7.48 7.74 -10.71
N GLY A 24 7.42 8.43 -9.57
CA GLY A 24 8.35 8.24 -8.47
C GLY A 24 8.25 6.80 -7.96
N ASP A 25 9.23 5.98 -8.34
CA ASP A 25 9.35 4.61 -7.86
C ASP A 25 9.62 4.64 -6.35
N LYS A 26 8.59 4.29 -5.56
CA LYS A 26 8.77 3.97 -4.15
C LYS A 26 9.60 2.69 -4.16
N SER A 27 10.91 2.82 -3.98
CA SER A 27 11.85 1.70 -3.88
C SER A 27 11.29 0.60 -2.98
N THR A 28 10.63 -0.38 -3.60
CA THR A 28 10.19 -1.60 -2.95
C THR A 28 11.38 -2.54 -3.03
N LYS A 29 11.82 -3.08 -1.89
CA LYS A 29 12.64 -4.27 -1.93
C LYS A 29 11.79 -5.35 -2.58
N LYS A 30 12.00 -5.61 -3.87
CA LYS A 30 11.31 -6.67 -4.60
C LYS A 30 11.89 -8.00 -4.12
N TYR A 31 11.24 -8.60 -3.14
CA TYR A 31 11.58 -9.95 -2.70
C TYR A 31 11.24 -10.94 -3.81
N GLU A 32 12.23 -11.71 -4.26
CA GLU A 32 12.01 -12.75 -5.26
C GLU A 32 11.55 -14.02 -4.52
N TYR A 33 10.26 -14.29 -4.53
CA TYR A 33 9.65 -15.51 -3.96
C TYR A 33 9.00 -16.35 -5.06
N SER A 34 8.97 -17.66 -4.85
CA SER A 34 8.29 -18.60 -5.75
C SER A 34 6.77 -18.49 -5.59
N GLN A 35 6.03 -18.81 -6.66
CA GLN A 35 4.56 -18.91 -6.58
C GLN A 35 4.10 -19.92 -5.54
N ASN A 36 4.87 -20.99 -5.32
CA ASN A 36 4.55 -21.95 -4.26
C ASN A 36 4.60 -21.31 -2.87
N THR A 37 5.54 -20.37 -2.65
CA THR A 37 5.64 -19.64 -1.39
C THR A 37 4.40 -18.79 -1.15
N LEU A 38 3.91 -18.08 -2.18
CA LEU A 38 2.68 -17.30 -2.07
C LEU A 38 1.48 -18.18 -1.73
N THR A 39 1.32 -19.28 -2.46
CA THR A 39 0.24 -20.24 -2.23
C THR A 39 0.28 -20.76 -0.79
N SER A 40 1.45 -21.20 -0.30
CA SER A 40 1.60 -21.70 1.07
C SER A 40 1.32 -20.63 2.13
N LEU A 41 1.70 -19.37 1.89
CA LEU A 41 1.40 -18.27 2.82
C LEU A 41 -0.11 -17.98 2.89
N ILE A 42 -0.79 -17.96 1.74
CA ILE A 42 -2.23 -17.72 1.67
C ILE A 42 -3.01 -18.90 2.29
N GLU A 43 -2.59 -20.13 2.02
CA GLU A 43 -3.18 -21.33 2.62
C GLU A 43 -3.00 -21.33 4.15
N GLY A 44 -1.81 -20.93 4.63
CA GLY A 44 -1.51 -20.84 6.06
C GLY A 44 -2.41 -19.89 6.85
N LEU A 45 -3.04 -18.90 6.20
CA LEU A 45 -4.06 -18.05 6.82
C LEU A 45 -5.32 -18.82 7.25
N ASN A 46 -5.57 -20.00 6.69
CA ASN A 46 -6.70 -20.85 7.05
C ASN A 46 -6.33 -21.94 8.07
N SER A 47 -5.11 -21.92 8.62
CA SER A 47 -4.68 -22.91 9.60
C SER A 47 -5.44 -22.77 10.94
N ASP A 48 -5.69 -23.89 11.62
CA ASP A 48 -6.17 -23.85 13.01
C ASP A 48 -5.08 -23.37 13.99
N ASN A 49 -3.81 -23.44 13.59
CA ASN A 49 -2.70 -22.96 14.39
C ASN A 49 -2.63 -21.42 14.34
N ARG A 50 -3.01 -20.78 15.45
CA ARG A 50 -2.96 -19.31 15.63
C ARG A 50 -1.59 -18.71 15.31
N GLY A 51 -0.51 -19.36 15.73
CA GLY A 51 0.85 -18.91 15.49
C GLY A 51 1.22 -18.93 14.01
N LEU A 52 0.80 -19.98 13.29
CA LEU A 52 0.98 -20.09 11.84
C LEU A 52 0.17 -19.01 11.10
N LYS A 53 -1.13 -18.85 11.43
CA LYS A 53 -1.98 -17.80 10.85
C LYS A 53 -1.36 -16.42 10.99
N THR A 54 -0.92 -16.08 12.21
CA THR A 54 -0.27 -14.80 12.53
C THR A 54 1.02 -14.62 11.74
N SER A 55 1.86 -15.65 11.66
CA SER A 55 3.14 -15.59 10.93
C SER A 55 2.92 -15.40 9.42
N CYS A 56 1.96 -16.13 8.85
CA CYS A 56 1.59 -15.99 7.44
C CYS A 56 1.03 -14.58 7.16
N ALA A 57 0.14 -14.07 8.01
CA ALA A 57 -0.42 -12.73 7.86
C ALA A 57 0.68 -11.66 7.90
N TYR A 58 1.58 -11.75 8.88
CA TYR A 58 2.73 -10.86 9.01
C TYR A 58 3.60 -10.88 7.75
N LEU A 59 4.00 -12.06 7.28
CA LEU A 59 4.86 -12.21 6.10
C LEU A 59 4.21 -11.66 4.83
N LEU A 60 2.91 -11.87 4.63
CA LEU A 60 2.20 -11.29 3.48
C LEU A 60 2.26 -9.75 3.48
N GLY A 61 2.21 -9.11 4.66
CA GLY A 61 2.38 -7.67 4.81
C GLY A 61 3.84 -7.18 4.70
N GLU A 62 4.82 -8.00 5.08
CA GLU A 62 6.25 -7.71 4.86
C GLU A 62 6.64 -7.78 3.39
N LEU A 63 6.07 -8.74 2.68
CA LEU A 63 6.36 -9.01 1.27
C LEU A 63 5.50 -8.20 0.30
N ASP A 64 4.56 -7.38 0.81
CA ASP A 64 3.63 -6.57 0.01
C ASP A 64 2.82 -7.42 -1.00
N VAL A 65 2.30 -8.56 -0.54
CA VAL A 65 1.59 -9.54 -1.38
C VAL A 65 0.12 -9.12 -1.53
N THR A 66 -0.20 -8.48 -2.65
CA THR A 66 -1.56 -7.99 -2.94
C THR A 66 -2.62 -9.11 -3.06
N GLU A 67 -2.21 -10.30 -3.48
CA GLU A 67 -3.05 -11.50 -3.59
C GLU A 67 -3.59 -11.94 -2.21
N GLY A 68 -2.88 -11.59 -1.14
CA GLY A 68 -3.27 -11.88 0.24
C GLY A 68 -4.35 -10.94 0.80
N ILE A 69 -4.71 -9.85 0.11
CA ILE A 69 -5.61 -8.82 0.65
C ILE A 69 -6.97 -9.41 1.06
N ILE A 70 -7.63 -10.18 0.18
CA ILE A 70 -8.96 -10.72 0.47
C ILE A 70 -8.94 -11.72 1.65
N PRO A 71 -8.02 -12.69 1.69
CA PRO A 71 -7.81 -13.52 2.89
C PRO A 71 -7.54 -12.73 4.17
N LEU A 72 -6.67 -11.71 4.12
CA LEU A 72 -6.37 -10.86 5.27
C LEU A 72 -7.59 -10.07 5.75
N MET A 73 -8.41 -9.55 4.83
CA MET A 73 -9.68 -8.89 5.17
C MET A 73 -10.66 -9.85 5.86
N ARG A 74 -10.69 -11.13 5.46
CA ARG A 74 -11.50 -12.15 6.15
C ARG A 74 -11.01 -12.38 7.57
N LEU A 75 -9.69 -12.50 7.78
CA LEU A 75 -9.12 -12.65 9.12
C LEU A 75 -9.45 -11.45 10.01
N LEU A 76 -9.23 -10.23 9.51
CA LEU A 76 -9.54 -9.00 10.24
C LEU A 76 -11.02 -8.91 10.66
N ARG A 77 -11.95 -9.49 9.89
CA ARG A 77 -13.38 -9.41 10.21
C ARG A 77 -13.87 -10.56 11.10
N ASN A 78 -13.37 -11.77 10.86
CA ASN A 78 -14.04 -12.99 11.30
C ASN A 78 -13.20 -13.87 12.21
N ASP A 79 -11.88 -13.63 12.36
CA ASP A 79 -11.07 -14.49 13.21
C ASP A 79 -11.37 -14.23 14.69
N GLU A 80 -11.62 -15.30 15.45
CA GLU A 80 -11.94 -15.23 16.88
C GLU A 80 -10.77 -14.69 17.71
N CYS A 81 -9.54 -14.93 17.26
CA CYS A 81 -8.33 -14.54 17.97
C CYS A 81 -7.99 -13.07 17.68
N GLU A 82 -8.02 -12.26 18.72
CA GLU A 82 -7.70 -10.82 18.63
C GLU A 82 -6.28 -10.58 18.07
N GLU A 83 -5.28 -11.39 18.46
CA GLU A 83 -3.91 -11.26 17.94
C GLU A 83 -3.84 -11.49 16.42
N VAL A 84 -4.62 -12.42 15.88
CA VAL A 84 -4.66 -12.72 14.44
C VAL A 84 -5.30 -11.54 13.70
N ARG A 85 -6.39 -10.98 14.23
CA ARG A 85 -7.03 -9.79 13.64
C ARG A 85 -6.11 -8.57 13.64
N ILE A 86 -5.36 -8.34 14.72
CA ILE A 86 -4.36 -7.25 14.79
C ILE A 86 -3.28 -7.44 13.72
N CYS A 87 -2.77 -8.67 13.59
CA CYS A 87 -1.76 -8.97 12.59
C CYS A 87 -2.29 -8.75 11.17
N ALA A 88 -3.54 -9.15 10.90
CA ALA A 88 -4.20 -8.87 9.63
C ALA A 88 -4.36 -7.37 9.36
N ALA A 89 -4.76 -6.57 10.36
CA ALA A 89 -4.82 -5.11 10.23
C ALA A 89 -3.46 -4.49 9.92
N LEU A 90 -2.40 -4.95 10.61
CA LEU A 90 -1.03 -4.52 10.36
C LEU A 90 -0.61 -4.86 8.93
N ALA A 91 -0.83 -6.10 8.49
CA ALA A 91 -0.45 -6.56 7.16
C ALA A 91 -1.16 -5.75 6.05
N LEU A 92 -2.47 -5.51 6.19
CA LEU A 92 -3.23 -4.66 5.28
C LEU A 92 -2.70 -3.22 5.25
N TYR A 93 -2.36 -2.65 6.40
CA TYR A 93 -1.73 -1.32 6.44
C TYR A 93 -0.38 -1.29 5.71
N LYS A 94 0.46 -2.32 5.87
CA LYS A 94 1.76 -2.40 5.20
C LYS A 94 1.63 -2.55 3.69
N ILE A 95 0.63 -3.29 3.22
CA ILE A 95 0.31 -3.42 1.80
C ILE A 95 -0.16 -2.06 1.22
N GLY A 96 -0.93 -1.29 1.97
CA GLY A 96 -1.14 0.14 1.68
C GLY A 96 -1.96 0.47 0.41
N THR A 97 -2.50 -0.53 -0.30
CA THR A 97 -3.45 -0.31 -1.41
C THR A 97 -4.74 0.35 -0.89
N PRO A 98 -5.49 1.09 -1.74
CA PRO A 98 -6.73 1.72 -1.32
C PRO A 98 -7.74 0.76 -0.67
N ILE A 99 -7.82 -0.47 -1.18
CA ILE A 99 -8.71 -1.51 -0.65
C ILE A 99 -8.25 -1.95 0.76
N SER A 100 -6.95 -2.18 0.93
CA SER A 100 -6.39 -2.60 2.23
C SER A 100 -6.58 -1.53 3.32
N ILE A 101 -6.32 -0.26 2.99
CA ILE A 101 -6.51 0.87 3.91
C ILE A 101 -7.99 1.10 4.21
N PHE A 102 -8.88 0.90 3.23
CA PHE A 102 -10.31 0.94 3.49
C PHE A 102 -10.72 -0.12 4.51
N ALA A 103 -10.20 -1.35 4.41
CA ALA A 103 -10.47 -2.40 5.40
C ALA A 103 -9.97 -2.03 6.81
N VAL A 104 -8.77 -1.47 6.92
CA VAL A 104 -8.24 -0.95 8.20
C VAL A 104 -9.15 0.16 8.76
N LYS A 105 -9.62 1.09 7.90
CA LYS A 105 -10.56 2.14 8.31
C LYS A 105 -11.90 1.59 8.81
N GLN A 106 -12.41 0.51 8.20
CA GLN A 106 -13.64 -0.13 8.65
C GLN A 106 -13.47 -0.73 10.06
N ALA A 107 -12.33 -1.35 10.36
CA ALA A 107 -12.05 -1.92 11.68
C ALA A 107 -12.08 -0.88 12.81
N ILE A 108 -11.79 0.40 12.53
CA ILE A 108 -11.94 1.49 13.51
C ILE A 108 -13.39 1.59 14.02
N ARG A 109 -14.37 1.39 13.12
CA ARG A 109 -15.79 1.62 13.42
C ARG A 109 -16.53 0.35 13.83
N PHE A 110 -16.08 -0.81 13.35
CA PHE A 110 -16.87 -2.03 13.36
C PHE A 110 -16.18 -3.22 14.03
N ASP A 111 -14.91 -3.13 14.42
CA ASP A 111 -14.32 -4.19 15.26
C ASP A 111 -14.83 -4.05 16.70
N GLU A 112 -15.20 -5.18 17.30
CA GLU A 112 -15.74 -5.25 18.65
C GLU A 112 -14.66 -4.98 19.72
N SER A 113 -13.39 -5.22 19.39
CA SER A 113 -12.27 -4.95 20.27
C SER A 113 -11.84 -3.49 20.19
N ASP A 114 -11.95 -2.80 21.32
CA ASP A 114 -11.39 -1.45 21.50
C ASP A 114 -9.88 -1.40 21.22
N ARG A 115 -9.14 -2.47 21.53
CA ARG A 115 -7.70 -2.57 21.22
C ARG A 115 -7.47 -2.54 19.71
N ILE A 116 -8.25 -3.30 18.94
CA ILE A 116 -8.13 -3.32 17.49
C ILE A 116 -8.55 -2.00 16.89
N SER A 117 -9.68 -1.42 17.32
CA SER A 117 -10.14 -0.12 16.84
C SER A 117 -9.06 0.96 17.00
N LYS A 118 -8.42 1.04 18.17
CA LYS A 118 -7.33 1.99 18.44
C LYS A 118 -6.08 1.74 17.58
N LEU A 119 -5.66 0.49 17.41
CA LEU A 119 -4.52 0.15 16.56
C LEU A 119 -4.80 0.44 15.07
N ALA A 120 -5.98 0.07 14.59
CA ALA A 120 -6.43 0.38 13.23
C ALA A 120 -6.47 1.89 12.98
N ALA A 121 -6.91 2.68 13.95
CA ALA A 121 -6.87 4.14 13.87
C ALA A 121 -5.44 4.65 13.75
N LYS A 122 -4.51 4.14 14.58
CA LYS A 122 -3.09 4.48 14.48
C LYS A 122 -2.53 4.18 13.09
N PHE A 123 -2.79 2.99 12.55
CA PHE A 123 -2.34 2.60 11.20
C PHE A 123 -2.92 3.50 10.12
N TYR A 124 -4.23 3.80 10.19
CA TYR A 124 -4.90 4.66 9.22
C TYR A 124 -4.34 6.09 9.25
N TYR A 125 -4.13 6.68 10.43
CA TYR A 125 -3.57 8.03 10.54
C TYR A 125 -2.11 8.09 10.12
N ASP A 126 -1.33 7.05 10.38
CA ASP A 126 0.04 6.96 9.90
C ASP A 126 0.10 6.90 8.36
N TYR A 127 -0.80 6.13 7.74
CA TYR A 127 -0.96 6.11 6.27
C TYR A 127 -1.31 7.51 5.72
N LEU A 128 -2.26 8.22 6.33
CA LEU A 128 -2.61 9.58 5.89
C LEU A 128 -1.43 10.55 6.02
N ARG A 129 -0.71 10.50 7.14
CA ARG A 129 0.44 11.38 7.40
C ARG A 129 1.58 11.13 6.40
N SER A 130 1.88 9.87 6.11
CA SER A 130 2.93 9.50 5.17
C SER A 130 2.60 9.93 3.73
N ASN A 131 1.35 9.79 3.30
CA ASN A 131 0.91 10.28 1.98
C ASN A 131 0.91 11.83 1.89
N GLN A 132 0.47 12.54 2.94
CA GLN A 132 0.54 14.00 2.95
C GLN A 132 1.98 14.54 2.86
N GLN A 133 2.94 13.88 3.53
CA GLN A 133 4.35 14.26 3.43
C GLN A 133 4.94 13.99 2.04
N ALA A 134 4.48 12.95 1.34
CA ALA A 134 4.89 12.68 -0.04
C ALA A 134 4.41 13.80 -0.98
N ASP A 135 3.19 14.31 -0.78
CA ASP A 135 2.63 15.41 -1.58
C ASP A 135 3.38 16.73 -1.35
N VAL A 136 3.79 17.02 -0.11
CA VAL A 136 4.59 18.22 0.22
C VAL A 136 5.98 18.15 -0.40
N LYS A 137 6.68 17.00 -0.31
CA LYS A 137 8.00 16.80 -0.94
C LYS A 137 7.94 16.84 -2.47
N GLY A 138 6.82 16.43 -3.07
CA GLY A 138 6.59 16.58 -4.52
C GLY A 138 6.48 18.04 -4.95
N LYS A 139 5.88 18.90 -4.12
CA LYS A 139 5.76 20.33 -4.38
C LYS A 139 7.09 21.08 -4.21
N ASP A 140 7.88 20.77 -3.18
CA ASP A 140 9.19 21.43 -2.97
C ASP A 140 10.16 21.24 -4.15
N LYS A 141 10.13 20.09 -4.83
CA LYS A 141 10.95 19.85 -6.01
C LYS A 141 10.51 20.62 -7.26
N THR A 142 9.29 21.12 -7.28
CA THR A 142 8.74 21.87 -8.42
C THR A 142 9.15 23.34 -8.39
N TYR A 143 9.53 23.87 -7.22
CA TYR A 143 9.96 25.27 -7.03
C TYR A 143 11.48 25.45 -6.96
N ALA A 144 12.27 24.37 -6.91
CA ALA A 144 13.74 24.44 -6.88
C ALA A 144 14.41 24.55 -8.26
N VAL A 145 13.65 24.80 -9.34
CA VAL A 145 14.16 24.96 -10.72
C VAL A 145 13.93 26.38 -11.25
N ILE A 146 13.59 27.32 -10.37
CA ILE A 146 13.30 28.71 -10.72
C ILE A 146 14.10 29.65 -9.80
N ASP A 147 15.41 29.49 -9.77
CA ASP A 147 16.36 30.53 -9.30
C ASP A 147 17.66 30.42 -10.12
#